data_AF-A0A415VD43-F1
#
_entry.id   AF-A0A415VD43-F1
#
_cell.length_a   1.000
_cell.length_b   1.000
_cell.length_c   1.000
_cell.angle_alpha   90.00
_cell.angle_beta   90.00
_cell.angle_gamma   90.00
#
_symmetry.space_group_name_H-M   'P 1'
#
loop_
_entity.id
_entity.type
_entity.pdbx_description
1 polymer ?
#
loop_
_entity_poly.entity_id
_entity_poly.type
_entity_poly.pdbx_seq_one_letter_code
_entity_poly.pdbx_strand_id
1 'polypeptide(L)' 'MKVVSFFSGCGGLDLGFEQAGFEVVWANDNNPAVKETYLLNHPGTYIIKVFGESGISSFW' A
#
# COMPACT_ATOMS: atom_id res chain seq x y z
N MET A 1 0.80 -16.01 -5.50
CA MET A 1 1.66 -15.91 -4.28
C MET A 1 1.29 -14.62 -3.56
N LYS A 2 1.24 -14.62 -2.23
CA LYS A 2 0.90 -13.42 -1.44
C LYS A 2 2.13 -12.57 -1.18
N VAL A 3 2.00 -11.25 -1.35
CA VAL A 3 3.09 -10.27 -1.16
C VAL A 3 2.63 -9.07 -0.34
N VAL A 4 3.58 -8.40 0.28
CA VAL A 4 3.38 -7.13 1.00
C VAL A 4 4.17 -6.03 0.28
N SER A 5 3.57 -4.85 0.13
CA SER A 5 4.18 -3.73 -0.59
C SER A 5 4.70 -2.67 0.39
N PHE A 6 6.02 -2.55 0.47
CA PHE A 6 6.69 -1.50 1.24
C PHE A 6 7.01 -0.31 0.35
N PHE A 7 6.71 0.90 0.84
CA PHE A 7 6.90 2.15 0.09
C PHE A 7 6.12 2.13 -1.23
N SER A 8 4.84 1.73 -1.13
CA SER A 8 4.00 1.34 -2.26
C SER A 8 3.70 2.50 -3.23
N GLY A 9 3.93 3.74 -2.81
CA GLY A 9 3.62 4.93 -3.59
C GLY A 9 2.16 4.91 -4.06
N CYS A 10 1.95 5.27 -5.32
CA CYS A 10 0.65 5.20 -5.97
C CYS A 10 0.26 3.80 -6.48
N GLY A 11 1.08 2.76 -6.25
CA GLY A 11 0.74 1.37 -6.59
C GLY A 11 1.24 0.86 -7.94
N GLY A 12 2.15 1.58 -8.60
CA GLY A 12 2.65 1.16 -9.92
C GLY A 12 3.36 -0.21 -9.94
N LEU A 13 4.14 -0.52 -8.91
CA LEU A 13 4.78 -1.85 -8.76
C LEU A 13 3.74 -2.94 -8.48
N ASP A 14 2.79 -2.62 -7.62
CA ASP A 14 1.73 -3.54 -7.17
C ASP A 14 0.84 -3.97 -8.34
N LEU A 15 0.49 -3.03 -9.23
CA LEU A 15 -0.21 -3.32 -10.48
C LEU A 15 0.55 -4.35 -11.34
N GLY A 16 1.87 -4.24 -11.41
CA GLY A 16 2.71 -5.22 -12.11
C GLY A 16 2.67 -6.61 -11.46
N PHE A 17 2.69 -6.67 -10.13
CA PHE A 17 2.55 -7.93 -9.38
C PHE A 17 1.18 -8.56 -9.57
N GLU A 18 0.10 -7.78 -9.52
CA GLU A 18 -1.26 -8.25 -9.77
C GLU A 18 -1.40 -8.82 -11.19
N GLN A 19 -0.86 -8.12 -12.21
CA GLN A 19 -0.83 -8.60 -13.60
C GLN A 19 -0.02 -9.89 -13.76
N ALA A 20 1.01 -10.10 -12.94
CA ALA A 20 1.80 -11.32 -12.89
C ALA A 20 1.16 -12.46 -12.06
N GLY A 21 -0.05 -12.27 -11.52
CA GLY A 21 -0.78 -13.29 -10.76
C GLY A 21 -0.42 -13.37 -9.27
N PHE A 22 0.17 -12.32 -8.72
CA PHE A 22 0.40 -12.18 -7.28
C PHE A 22 -0.80 -11.50 -6.61
N GLU A 23 -0.93 -11.72 -5.30
CA GLU A 23 -1.96 -11.11 -4.46
C GLU A 23 -1.27 -10.16 -3.49
N VAL A 24 -1.43 -8.85 -3.71
CA VAL A 24 -0.92 -7.83 -2.80
C VAL A 24 -1.90 -7.72 -1.63
N VAL A 25 -1.56 -8.30 -0.49
CA VAL A 25 -2.50 -8.40 0.65
C VAL A 25 -2.43 -7.19 1.58
N TRP A 26 -1.34 -6.42 1.50
CA TRP A 26 -1.08 -5.28 2.37
C TRP A 26 -0.08 -4.34 1.72
N ALA A 27 -0.25 -3.05 1.95
CA ALA A 27 0.68 -2.01 1.51
C ALA A 27 0.89 -0.93 2.58
N ASN A 28 2.07 -0.30 2.56
CA ASN A 28 2.30 0.95 3.29
C ASN A 28 3.03 1.98 2.46
N ASP A 29 2.58 3.22 2.65
CA ASP A 29 3.31 4.41 2.25
C ASP A 29 3.10 5.49 3.32
N ASN A 30 4.09 6.36 3.52
CA ASN A 30 4.02 7.46 4.48
C ASN A 30 3.52 8.77 3.84
N ASN A 31 3.41 8.82 2.51
CA ASN A 31 2.94 10.00 1.82
C ASN A 31 1.40 10.00 1.75
N PRO A 32 0.71 10.90 2.46
CA PRO A 32 -0.76 10.94 2.43
C PRO A 32 -1.31 11.24 1.03
N ALA A 33 -0.54 11.90 0.16
CA ALA A 33 -0.97 12.26 -1.20
C ALA A 33 -1.11 11.05 -2.13
N VAL A 34 -0.47 9.91 -1.84
CA VAL A 34 -0.56 8.72 -2.71
C VAL A 34 -1.73 7.82 -2.35
N LYS A 35 -2.30 7.96 -1.15
CA LYS A 35 -3.29 7.03 -0.59
C LYS A 35 -4.56 6.94 -1.42
N GLU A 36 -5.11 8.08 -1.85
CA GLU A 36 -6.33 8.11 -2.65
C GLU A 36 -6.12 7.41 -3.99
N THR A 37 -5.03 7.73 -4.69
CA THR A 37 -4.64 7.08 -5.94
C THR A 37 -4.42 5.58 -5.75
N TYR A 38 -3.75 5.17 -4.67
CA TYR A 38 -3.51 3.77 -4.39
C TYR A 38 -4.83 3.01 -4.21
N LEU A 39 -5.73 3.50 -3.34
CA LEU A 39 -7.03 2.86 -3.07
C LEU A 39 -7.94 2.82 -4.30
N LEU A 40 -7.86 3.83 -5.18
CA LEU A 40 -8.60 3.84 -6.43
C LEU A 40 -8.21 2.70 -7.36
N ASN A 41 -6.91 2.35 -7.41
CA ASN A 41 -6.38 1.32 -8.30
C ASN A 41 -6.32 -0.07 -7.66
N HIS A 42 -6.24 -0.15 -6.33
CA HIS A 42 -6.10 -1.39 -5.56
C HIS A 42 -7.19 -1.54 -4.49
N PRO A 43 -8.48 -1.62 -4.87
CA PRO A 43 -9.61 -1.59 -3.91
C PRO A 43 -9.67 -2.80 -2.96
N GLY A 44 -8.98 -3.90 -3.31
CA GLY A 44 -8.89 -5.11 -2.48
C GLY A 44 -7.71 -5.11 -1.49
N THR A 45 -6.83 -4.12 -1.56
CA THR A 45 -5.59 -4.09 -0.78
C THR A 45 -5.76 -3.28 0.49
N TYR A 46 -5.37 -3.86 1.63
CA TYR A 46 -5.30 -3.10 2.88
C TYR A 46 -4.06 -2.19 2.86
N ILE A 47 -4.27 -0.87 2.79
CA ILE A 47 -3.18 0.12 2.94
C ILE A 47 -3.23 0.78 4.32
N ILE A 48 -2.07 0.88 4.98
CA ILE A 48 -1.97 1.56 6.29
C ILE A 48 -2.32 3.04 6.16
N LYS A 49 -3.05 3.56 7.15
CA LYS A 49 -3.24 5.00 7.33
C LYS A 49 -1.94 5.60 7.88
N VAL A 50 -1.38 6.56 7.15
CA VAL A 50 -0.24 7.38 7.62
C VAL A 50 -0.52 7.91 9.02
N PHE A 51 0.42 7.69 9.93
CA PHE A 51 0.28 7.99 11.35
C PHE A 51 0.27 9.49 11.62
N GLY A 52 -0.93 10.08 11.63
CA GLY A 52 -1.23 11.40 12.21
C GLY A 52 -2.29 11.37 13.32
N GLU A 53 -2.94 10.21 13.57
CA GLU A 53 -4.07 10.12 14.50
C GLU A 53 -3.94 9.03 15.60
N SER A 54 -3.02 8.07 15.49
CA SER A 54 -2.80 7.10 16.59
C SER A 54 -1.51 6.29 16.46
N GLY A 55 -0.39 6.86 16.93
CA GLY A 55 0.48 6.20 17.93
C GLY A 55 1.37 5.00 17.59
N ILE A 56 1.76 4.71 16.34
CA ILE A 56 2.77 3.66 16.08
C ILE A 56 3.91 4.21 15.22
N SER A 57 4.78 4.99 15.84
CA SER A 57 6.05 5.50 15.28
C SER A 57 7.24 4.58 15.57
N SER A 58 7.05 3.27 15.73
CA SER A 58 8.08 2.38 16.31
C SER A 58 8.65 1.30 15.38
N PHE A 59 8.47 1.42 14.06
CA PHE A 59 9.20 0.57 13.09
C PHE A 59 10.03 1.37 12.06
N TRP A 60 10.22 2.67 12.31
CA TRP A 60 11.30 3.51 11.79
C TRP A 60 11.79 4.43 12.91
#